data_AF-A0A382RGE1-F1
#
_entry.id   AF-A0A382RGE1-F1
#
_cell.length_a   1.000
_cell.length_b   1.000
_cell.length_c   1.000
_cell.angle_alpha   90.00
_cell.angle_beta   90.00
_cell.angle_gamma   90.00
#
_symmetry.space_group_name_H-M   'P 1'
#
loop_
_entity.id
_entity.type
_entity.pdbx_description
1 polymer ?
#
loop_
_entity_poly.entity_id
_entity_poly.type
_entity_poly.pdbx_seq_one_letter_code
_entity_poly.pdbx_strand_id
1 'polypeptide(L)'
;MPANQQNAALFNPNALNLTRVATYERLIRAPEERVWENALDWEHLPWLHKTSFGYIELDEAGEWGWRTWSNPEHPAHIELTRRNHSRYVARSYNSDSQV
;
A
#
# COMPACT_ATOMS: atom_id res chain seq x y z
N MET A 1 -13.41 -14.17 5.73
CA MET A 1 -12.12 -14.22 6.45
C MET A 1 -12.06 -12.99 7.34
N PRO A 2 -11.78 -13.11 8.65
CA PRO A 2 -11.53 -11.92 9.46
C PRO A 2 -10.29 -11.19 8.91
N ALA A 3 -10.32 -9.86 8.97
CA ALA A 3 -9.18 -9.02 8.61
C ALA A 3 -7.94 -9.44 9.43
N ASN A 4 -6.83 -9.79 8.76
CA ASN A 4 -5.57 -10.10 9.43
C ASN A 4 -4.89 -8.80 9.89
N GLN A 5 -5.12 -7.70 9.16
CA GLN A 5 -4.59 -6.38 9.46
C GLN A 5 -5.41 -5.67 10.56
N GLN A 6 -4.99 -5.85 11.81
CA GLN A 6 -5.59 -5.13 12.93
C GLN A 6 -5.22 -3.63 12.88
N ASN A 7 -6.20 -2.77 13.16
CA ASN A 7 -6.01 -1.31 13.18
C ASN A 7 -5.46 -0.71 11.88
N ALA A 8 -5.82 -1.27 10.72
CA ALA A 8 -5.30 -0.89 9.41
C ALA A 8 -5.31 0.63 9.11
N ALA A 9 -6.24 1.38 9.72
CA ALA A 9 -6.31 2.84 9.59
C ALA A 9 -5.19 3.61 10.31
N LEU A 10 -4.41 2.99 11.20
CA LEU A 10 -3.28 3.62 11.90
C LEU A 10 -2.12 3.94 10.96
N PHE A 11 -1.23 4.83 11.39
CA PHE A 11 -0.06 5.23 10.59
C PHE A 11 0.93 4.06 10.42
N ASN A 12 0.89 3.12 11.36
CA ASN A 12 1.68 1.91 11.38
C ASN A 12 0.88 0.84 12.13
N PRO A 13 -0.08 0.17 11.45
CA PRO A 13 -0.97 -0.81 12.09
C PRO A 13 -0.24 -1.97 12.75
N ASN A 14 0.91 -2.35 12.20
CA ASN A 14 1.72 -3.48 12.65
C ASN A 14 2.82 -3.08 13.65
N ALA A 15 2.87 -1.80 14.08
CA ALA A 15 3.91 -1.27 14.97
C ALA A 15 5.35 -1.60 14.51
N LEU A 16 5.54 -1.74 13.20
CA LEU A 16 6.81 -2.11 12.57
C LEU A 16 7.87 -1.03 12.78
N ASN A 17 9.15 -1.41 12.77
CA ASN A 17 10.24 -0.45 12.86
C ASN A 17 10.47 0.24 11.50
N LEU A 18 9.54 1.13 11.12
CA LEU A 18 9.56 1.84 9.84
C LEU A 18 10.17 3.23 9.99
N THR A 19 11.01 3.60 9.02
CA THR A 19 11.52 4.95 8.84
C THR A 19 10.76 5.65 7.71
N ARG A 20 10.31 6.88 7.96
CA ARG A 20 9.72 7.71 6.90
C ARG A 20 10.82 8.13 5.92
N VAL A 21 10.77 7.58 4.71
CA VAL A 21 11.74 7.89 3.65
C VAL A 21 11.44 9.20 2.93
N ALA A 22 10.16 9.56 2.78
CA ALA A 22 9.76 10.79 2.08
C ALA A 22 8.33 11.24 2.43
N THR A 23 7.99 12.46 2.03
CA THR A 23 6.61 12.95 1.90
C THR A 23 6.50 13.62 0.55
N TYR A 24 5.51 13.21 -0.25
CA TYR A 24 5.29 13.75 -1.59
C TYR A 24 3.93 14.43 -1.64
N GLU A 25 3.93 15.67 -2.10
CA GLU A 25 2.73 16.45 -2.34
C GLU A 25 2.66 16.84 -3.82
N ARG A 26 1.49 16.63 -4.43
CA ARG A 26 1.28 16.89 -5.85
C ARG A 26 -0.13 17.40 -6.09
N LEU A 27 -0.24 18.43 -6.92
CA LEU A 27 -1.51 18.84 -7.48
C LEU A 27 -1.85 17.94 -8.68
N ILE A 28 -2.96 17.22 -8.60
CA ILE A 28 -3.48 16.38 -9.68
C ILE A 28 -4.72 17.06 -10.26
N ARG A 29 -4.73 17.30 -11.57
CA ARG A 29 -5.87 17.91 -12.29
C ARG A 29 -6.88 16.85 -12.72
N ALA A 30 -7.42 16.12 -11.75
CA ALA A 30 -8.43 15.08 -11.96
C ALA A 30 -9.42 15.06 -10.78
N PRO A 31 -10.64 14.52 -10.96
CA PRO A 31 -11.56 14.29 -9.87
C PRO A 31 -10.95 13.38 -8.79
N GLU A 32 -11.24 13.65 -7.53
CA GLU A 32 -10.72 12.90 -6.37
C GLU A 32 -11.04 11.40 -6.48
N GLU A 33 -12.25 11.05 -6.89
CA GLU A 33 -12.67 9.66 -7.12
C GLU A 33 -11.75 8.92 -8.10
N ARG A 34 -11.34 9.58 -9.19
CA ARG A 34 -10.44 8.98 -10.20
C ARG A 34 -9.02 8.80 -9.68
N VAL A 35 -8.57 9.70 -8.81
CA VAL A 35 -7.27 9.55 -8.12
C VAL A 35 -7.32 8.35 -7.19
N TRP A 36 -8.42 8.17 -6.47
CA TRP A 36 -8.60 7.07 -5.54
C TRP A 36 -8.79 5.72 -6.22
N GLU A 37 -9.52 5.67 -7.33
CA GLU A 37 -9.62 4.49 -8.18
C GLU A 37 -8.23 4.03 -8.62
N ASN A 38 -7.40 4.96 -9.13
CA ASN A 38 -6.05 4.64 -9.54
C ASN A 38 -5.14 4.20 -8.37
N ALA A 39 -5.23 4.85 -7.21
CA ALA A 39 -4.40 4.51 -6.05
C ALA A 39 -4.79 3.17 -5.40
N LEU A 40 -6.07 2.78 -5.47
CA LEU A 40 -6.54 1.51 -4.92
C LEU A 40 -6.36 0.32 -5.87
N ASP A 41 -6.02 0.58 -7.12
CA ASP A 41 -5.85 -0.43 -8.15
C ASP A 41 -4.47 -1.10 -8.08
N TRP A 42 -4.31 -1.96 -7.06
CA TRP A 42 -3.06 -2.70 -6.82
C TRP A 42 -2.74 -3.66 -7.97
N GLU A 43 -3.74 -4.27 -8.61
CA GLU A 43 -3.58 -5.25 -9.70
C GLU A 43 -2.81 -4.68 -10.90
N HIS A 44 -2.94 -3.37 -11.13
CA HIS A 44 -2.29 -2.70 -12.26
C HIS A 44 -0.87 -2.23 -11.97
N LEU A 45 -0.38 -2.33 -10.72
CA LEU A 45 0.98 -1.88 -10.37
C LEU A 45 2.07 -2.56 -11.20
N PRO A 46 2.06 -3.89 -11.44
CA PRO A 46 3.04 -4.52 -12.31
C PRO A 46 2.97 -4.04 -13.75
N TRP A 47 1.80 -3.66 -14.23
CA TRP A 47 1.64 -3.13 -15.58
C TRP A 47 2.19 -1.71 -15.72
N LEU A 48 1.95 -0.85 -14.73
CA LEU A 48 2.40 0.55 -14.72
C LEU A 48 3.89 0.70 -14.39
N HIS A 49 4.42 -0.20 -13.54
CA HIS A 49 5.77 -0.15 -12.99
C HIS A 49 6.55 -1.44 -13.26
N LYS A 50 6.57 -1.89 -14.52
CA LYS A 50 7.20 -3.15 -14.96
C LYS A 50 8.66 -3.34 -14.54
N THR A 51 9.40 -2.26 -14.32
CA THR A 51 10.81 -2.30 -13.89
C THR A 51 10.97 -2.40 -12.37
N SER A 52 9.91 -2.13 -11.61
CA SER A 52 9.93 -2.11 -10.13
C SER A 52 9.12 -3.26 -9.51
N PHE A 53 8.17 -3.82 -10.25
CA PHE A 53 7.29 -4.89 -9.78
C PHE A 53 7.49 -6.15 -10.62
N GLY A 54 8.13 -7.18 -10.03
CA GLY A 54 8.25 -8.51 -10.63
C GLY A 54 7.15 -9.49 -10.20
N TYR A 55 6.43 -9.17 -9.11
CA TYR A 55 5.38 -10.00 -8.54
C TYR A 55 4.42 -9.13 -7.73
N ILE A 56 3.14 -9.50 -7.75
CA ILE A 56 2.14 -8.97 -6.82
C ILE A 56 1.05 -10.00 -6.59
N GLU A 57 0.67 -10.19 -5.33
CA GLU A 57 -0.47 -11.02 -4.95
C GLU A 57 -1.20 -10.34 -3.80
N LEU A 58 -2.53 -10.36 -3.82
CA LEU A 58 -3.32 -9.76 -2.76
C LEU A 58 -3.19 -10.56 -1.47
N ASP A 59 -2.81 -9.89 -0.38
CA ASP A 59 -2.90 -10.44 0.97
C ASP A 59 -4.23 -10.04 1.62
N GLU A 60 -4.55 -8.74 1.61
CA GLU A 60 -5.79 -8.21 2.16
C GLU A 60 -6.19 -6.88 1.51
N ALA A 61 -7.50 -6.64 1.38
CA ALA A 61 -8.04 -5.33 1.00
C ALA A 61 -9.33 -4.99 1.77
N GLY A 62 -9.61 -3.70 1.89
CA GLY A 62 -10.83 -3.17 2.48
C GLY A 62 -10.95 -1.65 2.29
N GLU A 63 -11.91 -1.01 2.96
CA GLU A 63 -12.09 0.45 2.89
C GLU A 63 -10.84 1.23 3.31
N TRP A 64 -9.99 0.62 4.14
CA TRP A 64 -8.73 1.18 4.61
C TRP A 64 -7.65 1.21 3.52
N GLY A 65 -7.78 0.46 2.43
CA GLY A 65 -6.78 0.29 1.38
C GLY A 65 -6.49 -1.18 1.08
N TRP A 66 -5.23 -1.50 0.83
CA TRP A 66 -4.81 -2.85 0.45
C TRP A 66 -3.39 -3.16 0.94
N ARG A 67 -3.10 -4.45 1.10
CA ARG A 67 -1.77 -5.02 1.32
C ARG A 67 -1.56 -6.18 0.36
N THR A 68 -0.39 -6.22 -0.24
CA THR A 68 0.01 -7.25 -1.19
C THR A 68 1.33 -7.89 -0.75
N TRP A 69 1.58 -9.08 -1.27
CA TRP A 69 2.89 -9.72 -1.29
C TRP A 69 3.66 -9.24 -2.51
N SER A 70 4.93 -8.86 -2.33
CA SER A 70 5.78 -8.43 -3.45
C SER A 70 6.71 -9.52 -3.98
N ASN A 71 6.75 -10.70 -3.33
CA ASN A 71 7.49 -11.88 -3.79
C ASN A 71 6.65 -13.17 -3.62
N PRO A 72 6.86 -14.22 -4.44
CA PRO A 72 6.13 -15.50 -4.35
C PRO A 72 6.25 -16.25 -3.02
N GLU A 73 7.37 -16.09 -2.31
CA GLU A 73 7.62 -16.77 -1.04
C GLU A 73 6.93 -16.08 0.15
N HIS A 74 6.22 -14.97 -0.12
CA HIS A 74 5.54 -14.14 0.88
C HIS A 74 6.43 -13.66 2.06
N PRO A 75 7.68 -13.20 1.87
CA PRO A 75 8.46 -12.58 2.94
C PRO A 75 8.23 -11.07 3.06
N ALA A 76 7.67 -10.45 2.02
CA ALA A 76 7.74 -9.03 1.74
C ALA A 76 6.36 -8.47 1.36
N HIS A 77 5.99 -7.36 1.99
CA HIS A 77 4.74 -6.66 1.76
C HIS A 77 4.93 -5.30 1.12
N ILE A 78 3.96 -4.93 0.29
CA ILE A 78 3.67 -3.55 -0.08
C ILE A 78 2.26 -3.24 0.38
N GLU A 79 2.06 -2.10 1.03
CA GLU A 79 0.78 -1.72 1.62
C GLU A 79 0.47 -0.26 1.30
N LEU A 80 -0.79 0.01 0.99
CA LEU A 80 -1.33 1.36 0.88
C LEU A 80 -2.51 1.52 1.82
N THR A 81 -2.45 2.54 2.67
CA THR A 81 -3.52 2.89 3.60
C THR A 81 -4.04 4.29 3.37
N ARG A 82 -5.35 4.41 3.25
CA ARG A 82 -6.07 5.68 3.26
C ARG A 82 -6.03 6.30 4.66
N ARG A 83 -5.50 7.51 4.78
CA ARG A 83 -5.46 8.26 6.05
C ARG A 83 -6.63 9.19 6.20
N ASN A 84 -6.99 9.87 5.11
CA ASN A 84 -8.16 10.73 4.99
C ASN A 84 -8.48 10.90 3.49
N HIS A 85 -9.44 11.77 3.17
CA HIS A 85 -9.92 11.99 1.81
C HIS A 85 -8.82 12.43 0.82
N SER A 86 -7.71 13.03 1.26
CA SER A 86 -6.66 13.58 0.38
C SER A 86 -5.27 12.97 0.61
N ARG A 87 -5.15 11.94 1.44
CA ARG A 87 -3.86 11.39 1.84
C ARG A 87 -3.90 9.88 2.01
N TYR A 88 -2.92 9.21 1.41
CA TYR A 88 -2.57 7.84 1.71
C TYR A 88 -1.13 7.74 2.24
N VAL A 89 -0.80 6.59 2.83
CA VAL A 89 0.57 6.20 3.20
C VAL A 89 0.86 4.89 2.49
N ALA A 90 1.96 4.84 1.76
CA ALA A 90 2.50 3.61 1.18
C ALA A 90 3.68 3.12 2.02
N ARG A 91 3.80 1.80 2.18
CA ARG A 91 4.84 1.14 2.96
C ARG A 91 5.36 -0.08 2.21
N SER A 92 6.64 -0.36 2.39
CA SER A 92 7.29 -1.59 1.95
C SER A 92 8.07 -2.17 3.12
N TYR A 93 7.90 -3.46 3.42
CA TYR A 93 8.55 -4.10 4.57
C TYR A 93 8.66 -5.62 4.39
N ASN A 94 9.71 -6.21 4.94
CA ASN A 94 9.90 -7.64 5.10
C ASN A 94 9.63 -8.05 6.54
N SER A 95 8.61 -8.89 6.75
CA SER A 95 8.17 -9.34 8.08
C SER A 95 8.07 -8.15 9.06
N ASP A 96 9.10 -7.94 9.91
CA ASP A 96 9.13 -6.90 10.94
C ASP A 96 9.99 -5.66 10.59
N SER A 97 10.62 -5.63 9.42
CA SER A 97 11.67 -4.65 9.05
C SER A 97 11.41 -3.97 7.71
N GLN A 98 11.77 -2.69 7.58
CA GLN A 98 11.63 -1.97 6.31
C GLN A 98 12.62 -2.48 5.26
N VAL A 99 12.18 -2.54 3.99
CA VAL A 99 13.02 -2.79 2.80
C VAL A 99 13.19 -1.57 1.92
#